data_AF-A0A554VKU0-F1
#
_entry.id   AF-A0A554VKU0-F1
#
_cell.length_a   1.000
_cell.length_b   1.000
_cell.length_c   1.000
_cell.angle_alpha   90.00
_cell.angle_beta   90.00
_cell.angle_gamma   90.00
#
_symmetry.space_group_name_H-M   'P 1'
#
loop_
_entity.id
_entity.type
_entity.pdbx_description
1 polymer ?
#
loop_
_entity_poly.entity_id
_entity_poly.type
_entity_poly.pdbx_seq_one_letter_code
_entity_poly.pdbx_strand_id
1 'polypeptide(L)'
;MDMKVKEGRSFSRQFPADSAAIVFNETAIKMMGIKNPIGKIIRYGSTQYTIIGILKDFHFQSFRETVRPMFFRLNGNRSNLEFVVRIASGTEKETLTMLADAYAKFNPGYVFEYSFLDTDFQAQYAAEQRVASLSKYFAGLAILISCLGLFGLAMYTAERRRKEISIRKVLGQSVSQVTIMLSGEFAKLVLIAIGIAIPIAYLLAGNWLSGFAYRIPLKIWYFIGAGCIALFVALLTIGSQAIGAANKNPVDGLKEE
;
A
#
# COMPACT_ATOMS: atom_id res chain seq x y z
N MET A 1 20.32 5.94 8.59
CA MET A 1 19.10 5.77 9.42
C MET A 1 19.03 6.93 10.39
N ASP A 2 17.96 7.72 10.36
CA ASP A 2 17.78 8.84 11.32
C ASP A 2 17.14 8.30 12.60
N MET A 3 17.97 7.69 13.45
CA MET A 3 17.54 7.20 14.76
C MET A 3 17.41 8.37 15.73
N LYS A 4 16.19 8.61 16.24
CA LYS A 4 15.93 9.69 17.19
C LYS A 4 16.12 9.19 18.63
N VAL A 5 16.97 9.86 19.38
CA VAL A 5 17.09 9.64 20.83
C VAL A 5 15.83 10.19 21.50
N LYS A 6 15.20 9.36 22.34
CA LYS A 6 14.08 9.74 23.19
C LYS A 6 14.57 10.28 24.54
N GLU A 7 15.52 9.59 25.15
CA GLU A 7 16.03 9.88 26.49
C GLU A 7 17.53 9.57 26.55
N GLY A 8 18.28 10.34 27.34
CA GLY A 8 19.74 10.20 27.43
C GLY A 8 20.46 10.72 26.19
N ARG A 9 21.45 9.97 25.70
CA ARG A 9 22.28 10.34 24.55
C ARG A 9 22.63 9.14 23.68
N SER A 10 23.07 9.43 22.45
CA SER A 10 23.71 8.44 21.58
C SER A 10 25.20 8.31 21.87
N PHE A 11 25.84 7.33 21.23
CA PHE A 11 27.29 7.17 21.24
C PHE A 11 27.98 8.40 20.65
N SER A 12 29.07 8.82 21.28
CA SER A 12 29.88 9.94 20.80
C SER A 12 31.37 9.65 20.97
N ARG A 13 32.16 10.07 19.97
CA ARG A 13 33.63 9.96 20.02
C ARG A 13 34.26 10.78 21.14
N GLN A 14 33.54 11.74 21.70
CA GLN A 14 33.98 12.57 22.82
C GLN A 14 34.01 11.79 24.16
N PHE A 15 33.38 10.62 24.24
CA PHE A 15 33.29 9.81 25.45
C PHE A 15 33.92 8.42 25.24
N PRO A 16 35.22 8.22 25.55
CA PRO A 16 35.87 6.92 25.41
C PRO A 16 35.22 5.78 26.22
N ALA A 17 34.56 6.14 27.33
CA ALA A 17 33.81 5.21 28.17
C ALA A 17 32.59 4.57 27.46
N ASP A 18 32.17 5.10 26.30
CA ASP A 18 31.07 4.55 25.49
C ASP A 18 31.33 3.13 24.99
N SER A 19 32.58 2.66 25.04
CA SER A 19 32.96 1.26 24.79
C SER A 19 32.26 0.26 25.74
N ALA A 20 31.91 0.69 26.95
CA ALA A 20 31.11 -0.05 27.92
C ALA A 20 29.68 0.52 28.07
N ALA A 21 29.18 1.21 27.05
CA ALA A 21 27.83 1.74 27.02
C ALA A 21 26.90 0.93 26.11
N ILE A 22 25.60 1.01 26.40
CA ILE A 22 24.55 0.38 25.64
C ILE A 22 23.38 1.33 25.45
N VAL A 23 22.77 1.27 24.27
CA VAL A 23 21.60 2.06 23.90
C VAL A 23 20.49 1.10 23.52
N PHE A 24 19.30 1.28 24.08
CA PHE A 24 18.14 0.43 23.82
C PHE A 24 17.07 1.15 23.02
N ASN A 25 16.18 0.43 22.35
CA ASN A 25 14.90 1.01 21.92
C ASN A 25 13.87 1.02 23.07
N GLU A 26 12.78 1.77 22.88
CA GLU A 26 11.69 1.87 23.86
C GLU A 26 11.09 0.51 24.19
N THR A 27 10.88 -0.33 23.16
CA THR A 27 10.28 -1.65 23.36
C THR A 27 11.14 -2.57 24.23
N ALA A 28 12.46 -2.54 24.11
CA ALA A 28 13.34 -3.33 24.99
C ALA A 28 13.24 -2.89 26.45
N ILE A 29 13.31 -1.58 26.74
CA ILE A 29 13.21 -1.07 28.11
C ILE A 29 11.85 -1.43 28.74
N LYS A 30 10.76 -1.33 27.96
CA LYS A 30 9.43 -1.73 28.40
C LYS A 30 9.37 -3.22 28.74
N MET A 31 9.91 -4.09 27.87
CA MET A 31 9.92 -5.53 28.11
C MET A 31 10.79 -5.93 29.32
N MET A 32 11.91 -5.24 29.54
CA MET A 32 12.76 -5.48 30.72
C MET A 32 12.14 -4.97 32.03
N GLY A 33 11.05 -4.17 31.96
CA GLY A 33 10.39 -3.62 33.15
C GLY A 33 11.22 -2.59 33.92
N ILE A 34 12.23 -1.97 33.28
CA ILE A 34 13.16 -1.06 33.94
C ILE A 34 12.57 0.35 34.00
N LYS A 35 12.37 0.87 35.21
CA LYS A 35 12.05 2.30 35.46
C LYS A 35 13.34 3.12 35.59
N ASN A 36 13.36 4.34 35.05
CA ASN A 36 14.53 5.24 35.04
C ASN A 36 15.81 4.53 34.57
N PRO A 37 15.86 4.09 33.29
CA PRO A 37 16.90 3.18 32.82
C PRO A 37 18.27 3.84 32.64
N ILE A 38 18.31 5.15 32.37
CA ILE A 38 19.58 5.86 32.12
C ILE A 38 20.51 5.76 33.34
N GLY A 39 21.77 5.42 33.10
CA GLY A 39 22.80 5.23 34.12
C GLY A 39 22.77 3.87 34.82
N LYS A 40 21.77 3.02 34.57
CA LYS A 40 21.76 1.67 35.13
C LYS A 40 22.74 0.75 34.42
N ILE A 41 23.28 -0.18 35.17
CA ILE A 41 24.18 -1.21 34.67
C ILE A 41 23.37 -2.46 34.34
N ILE A 42 23.60 -3.00 33.15
CA ILE A 42 23.09 -4.29 32.74
C ILE A 42 24.25 -5.21 32.37
N ARG A 43 24.04 -6.51 32.53
CA ARG A 43 25.05 -7.52 32.18
C ARG A 43 24.63 -8.20 30.88
N TYR A 44 25.54 -8.23 29.91
CA TYR A 44 25.39 -8.98 28.67
C TYR A 44 26.61 -9.89 28.49
N GLY A 45 26.38 -11.21 28.63
CA GLY A 45 27.47 -12.18 28.76
C GLY A 45 28.27 -11.98 30.05
N SER A 46 29.59 -11.81 29.93
CA SER A 46 30.51 -11.50 31.02
C SER A 46 30.74 -10.01 31.23
N THR A 47 30.27 -9.15 30.32
CA THR A 47 30.55 -7.71 30.32
C THR A 47 29.39 -6.92 30.92
N GLN A 48 29.72 -5.91 31.72
CA GLN A 48 28.76 -4.93 32.23
C GLN A 48 28.69 -3.72 31.30
N TYR A 49 27.48 -3.27 31.00
CA TYR A 49 27.21 -2.11 30.17
C TYR A 49 26.33 -1.11 30.90
N THR A 50 26.63 0.18 30.75
CA THR A 50 25.81 1.27 31.28
C THR A 50 24.82 1.74 30.22
N ILE A 51 23.54 1.82 30.57
CA ILE A 51 22.51 2.35 29.66
C ILE A 51 22.70 3.86 29.54
N ILE A 52 23.09 4.35 28.36
CA ILE A 52 23.33 5.78 28.13
C ILE A 52 22.21 6.49 27.37
N GLY A 53 21.33 5.72 26.73
CA GLY A 53 20.27 6.29 25.91
C GLY A 53 19.17 5.30 25.55
N ILE A 54 18.01 5.86 25.25
CA ILE A 54 16.86 5.17 24.69
C ILE A 54 16.53 5.80 23.35
N LEU A 55 16.50 5.00 22.29
CA LEU A 55 16.03 5.41 20.98
C LEU A 55 14.52 5.23 20.88
N LYS A 56 13.85 6.12 20.13
CA LYS A 56 12.48 5.88 19.70
C LYS A 56 12.42 4.59 18.88
N ASP A 57 11.33 3.85 19.00
CA ASP A 57 11.12 2.65 18.20
C ASP A 57 11.16 3.00 16.69
N PHE A 58 11.95 2.24 15.94
CA PHE A 58 12.07 2.35 14.48
C PHE A 58 11.95 0.96 13.86
N HIS A 59 11.52 0.91 12.61
CA HIS A 59 11.31 -0.35 11.90
C HIS A 59 12.62 -0.81 11.27
N PHE A 60 13.05 -2.02 11.63
CA PHE A 60 14.23 -2.68 11.08
C PHE A 60 13.92 -4.10 10.55
N GLN A 61 12.63 -4.47 10.54
CA GLN A 61 12.08 -5.75 10.05
C GLN A 61 10.76 -5.48 9.29
N SER A 62 10.13 -6.53 8.78
CA SER A 62 8.83 -6.49 8.10
C SER A 62 7.76 -5.78 8.96
N PHE A 63 6.91 -4.94 8.34
CA PHE A 63 5.77 -4.27 8.97
C PHE A 63 4.69 -5.21 9.54
N ARG A 64 4.76 -6.51 9.21
CA ARG A 64 3.90 -7.52 9.83
C ARG A 64 4.22 -7.72 11.30
N GLU A 65 5.46 -7.48 11.70
CA GLU A 65 5.90 -7.67 13.08
C GLU A 65 5.89 -6.36 13.87
N THR A 66 5.58 -6.46 15.16
CA THR A 66 5.82 -5.36 16.09
C THR A 66 7.31 -5.10 16.22
N VAL A 67 7.70 -3.84 16.46
CA VAL A 67 9.10 -3.49 16.73
C VAL A 67 9.63 -4.36 17.87
N ARG A 68 10.65 -5.18 17.59
CA ARG A 68 11.23 -6.08 18.60
C ARG A 68 12.21 -5.33 19.51
N PRO A 69 12.51 -5.85 20.72
CA PRO A 69 13.60 -5.36 21.54
C PRO A 69 14.92 -5.35 20.78
N MET A 70 15.60 -4.21 20.78
CA MET A 70 16.90 -4.04 20.15
C MET A 70 17.81 -3.21 21.06
N PHE A 71 19.10 -3.51 20.99
CA PHE A 71 20.13 -2.69 21.59
C PHE A 71 21.32 -2.53 20.66
N PHE A 72 22.03 -1.42 20.85
CA PHE A 72 23.27 -1.10 20.19
C PHE A 72 24.38 -1.07 21.21
N ARG A 73 25.54 -1.61 20.85
CA ARG A 73 26.78 -1.54 21.62
C ARG A 73 27.93 -1.27 20.67
N LEU A 74 28.96 -0.59 21.17
CA LEU A 74 30.23 -0.53 20.46
C LEU A 74 30.97 -1.85 20.72
N ASN A 75 31.09 -2.69 19.70
CA ASN A 75 31.87 -3.92 19.80
C ASN A 75 33.29 -3.64 19.28
N GLY A 76 34.30 -3.79 20.15
CA GLY A 76 35.71 -3.67 19.77
C GLY A 76 36.24 -4.88 19.01
N ASN A 77 35.50 -6.00 18.99
CA ASN A 77 35.92 -7.22 18.32
C ASN A 77 35.61 -7.11 16.81
N ARG A 78 36.67 -7.01 16.00
CA ARG A 78 36.63 -6.67 14.56
C ARG A 78 36.35 -7.85 13.63
N SER A 79 35.96 -9.00 14.17
CA SER A 79 36.00 -10.27 13.43
C SER A 79 34.84 -10.50 12.46
N ASN A 80 33.76 -9.69 12.49
CA ASN A 80 32.64 -9.73 11.54
C ASN A 80 32.06 -8.30 11.39
N LEU A 81 32.65 -7.48 10.52
CA LEU A 81 32.24 -6.10 10.28
C LEU A 81 31.51 -6.01 8.94
N GLU A 82 30.19 -6.05 8.97
CA GLU A 82 29.38 -5.52 7.87
C GLU A 82 29.38 -3.99 7.96
N PHE A 83 29.69 -3.32 6.85
CA PHE A 83 29.72 -1.87 6.78
C PHE A 83 28.45 -1.35 6.11
N VAL A 84 27.73 -0.46 6.82
CA VAL A 84 26.63 0.28 6.22
C VAL A 84 27.15 1.63 5.78
N VAL A 85 27.16 1.86 4.46
CA VAL A 85 27.59 3.13 3.86
C VAL A 85 26.38 3.86 3.32
N ARG A 86 26.22 5.13 3.70
CA ARG A 86 25.22 6.02 3.10
C ARG A 86 25.86 6.74 1.92
N ILE A 87 25.31 6.51 0.73
CA ILE A 87 25.74 7.17 -0.51
C ILE A 87 24.78 8.32 -0.86
N ALA A 88 25.28 9.31 -1.61
CA ALA A 88 24.44 10.37 -2.16
C ALA A 88 23.66 9.84 -3.38
N SER A 89 22.46 10.37 -3.60
CA SER A 89 21.64 9.96 -4.74
C SER A 89 22.25 10.49 -6.05
N GLY A 90 22.31 9.64 -7.07
CA GLY A 90 22.90 9.94 -8.38
C GLY A 90 24.40 9.68 -8.49
N THR A 91 25.09 9.33 -7.39
CA THR A 91 26.53 9.02 -7.38
C THR A 91 26.83 7.54 -7.17
N GLU A 92 25.83 6.67 -7.34
CA GLU A 92 25.89 5.25 -6.92
C GLU A 92 27.01 4.51 -7.63
N LYS A 93 27.11 4.64 -8.96
CA LYS A 93 28.13 3.95 -9.76
C LYS A 93 29.54 4.39 -9.40
N GLU A 94 29.77 5.69 -9.31
CA GLU A 94 31.07 6.28 -8.98
C GLU A 94 31.52 5.87 -7.56
N THR A 95 30.60 5.99 -6.59
CA THR A 95 30.88 5.65 -5.19
C THR A 95 31.19 4.16 -5.02
N LEU A 96 30.47 3.28 -5.74
CA LEU A 96 30.73 1.83 -5.72
C LEU A 96 32.10 1.50 -6.29
N THR A 97 32.52 2.14 -7.38
CA THR A 97 33.87 1.95 -7.93
C THR A 97 34.93 2.39 -6.92
N MET A 98 34.77 3.56 -6.31
CA MET A 98 35.69 4.04 -5.27
C MET A 98 35.77 3.10 -4.06
N LEU A 99 34.64 2.54 -3.64
CA LEU A 99 34.59 1.58 -2.53
C LEU A 99 35.26 0.26 -2.90
N ALA A 100 35.04 -0.25 -4.12
CA ALA A 100 35.67 -1.47 -4.62
C ALA A 100 37.20 -1.33 -4.68
N ASP A 101 37.69 -0.20 -5.20
CA ASP A 101 39.12 0.10 -5.28
C ASP A 101 39.76 0.24 -3.89
N ALA A 102 39.08 0.95 -2.97
CA ALA A 102 39.52 1.06 -1.59
C ALA A 102 39.54 -0.31 -0.90
N TYR A 103 38.50 -1.13 -1.11
CA TYR A 103 38.42 -2.47 -0.53
C TYR A 103 39.53 -3.38 -1.05
N ALA A 104 39.79 -3.40 -2.35
CA ALA A 104 40.87 -4.18 -2.95
C ALA A 104 42.26 -3.79 -2.42
N LYS A 105 42.47 -2.49 -2.14
CA LYS A 105 43.71 -1.97 -1.56
C LYS A 105 43.95 -2.44 -0.12
N PHE A 106 42.91 -2.49 0.70
CA PHE A 106 43.03 -2.83 2.13
C PHE A 106 42.83 -4.33 2.41
N ASN A 107 42.09 -5.06 1.57
CA ASN A 107 41.78 -6.49 1.72
C ASN A 107 42.10 -7.29 0.43
N PRO A 108 43.38 -7.37 0.02
CA PRO A 108 43.76 -8.14 -1.16
C PRO A 108 43.40 -9.62 -0.99
N GLY A 109 42.82 -10.23 -2.02
CA GLY A 109 42.41 -11.65 -2.03
C GLY A 109 40.98 -11.93 -1.57
N TYR A 110 40.24 -10.92 -1.08
CA TYR A 110 38.83 -11.03 -0.73
C TYR A 110 37.95 -10.35 -1.79
N VAL A 111 36.77 -10.93 -2.05
CA VAL A 111 35.79 -10.37 -2.98
C VAL A 111 35.05 -9.21 -2.32
N PHE A 112 34.86 -8.12 -3.06
CA PHE A 112 34.01 -7.01 -2.64
C PHE A 112 32.54 -7.40 -2.84
N GLU A 113 31.90 -7.84 -1.76
CA GLU A 113 30.47 -8.14 -1.73
C GLU A 113 29.69 -6.94 -1.16
N TYR A 114 28.59 -6.59 -1.81
CA TYR A 114 27.69 -5.53 -1.35
C TYR A 114 26.24 -5.87 -1.71
N SER A 115 25.31 -5.41 -0.87
CA SER A 115 23.89 -5.38 -1.17
C SER A 115 23.37 -3.95 -0.98
N PHE A 116 22.43 -3.55 -1.83
CA PHE A 116 21.67 -2.34 -1.57
C PHE A 116 20.60 -2.65 -0.54
N LEU A 117 20.59 -1.86 0.53
CA LEU A 117 19.59 -1.98 1.58
C LEU A 117 18.15 -1.85 1.02
N ASP A 118 17.96 -1.05 -0.02
CA ASP A 118 16.66 -0.92 -0.71
C ASP A 118 16.23 -2.23 -1.38
N THR A 119 17.16 -2.98 -1.97
CA THR A 119 16.88 -4.30 -2.58
C THR A 119 16.50 -5.32 -1.52
N ASP A 120 17.20 -5.33 -0.39
CA ASP A 120 16.92 -6.23 0.73
C ASP A 120 15.57 -5.90 1.38
N PHE A 121 15.22 -4.61 1.50
CA PHE A 121 13.88 -4.18 1.90
C PHE A 121 12.82 -4.58 0.88
N GLN A 122 13.04 -4.34 -0.42
CA GLN A 122 12.09 -4.73 -1.47
C GLN A 122 11.83 -6.25 -1.49
N ALA A 123 12.85 -7.06 -1.23
CA ALA A 123 12.68 -8.51 -1.13
C ALA A 123 11.71 -8.89 0.00
N GLN A 124 11.73 -8.18 1.14
CA GLN A 124 10.76 -8.37 2.22
C GLN A 124 9.33 -7.92 1.87
N TYR A 125 9.16 -7.05 0.85
CA TYR A 125 7.86 -6.52 0.41
C TYR A 125 7.36 -7.08 -0.93
N ALA A 126 8.12 -7.98 -1.55
CA ALA A 126 7.81 -8.48 -2.89
C ALA A 126 6.45 -9.21 -2.94
N ALA A 127 6.08 -9.92 -1.86
CA ALA A 127 4.80 -10.61 -1.77
C ALA A 127 3.63 -9.61 -1.77
N GLU A 128 3.72 -8.56 -0.96
CA GLU A 128 2.72 -7.48 -0.85
C GLU A 128 2.56 -6.75 -2.18
N GLN A 129 3.67 -6.46 -2.85
CA GLN A 129 3.68 -5.76 -4.13
C GLN A 129 3.09 -6.62 -5.26
N ARG A 130 3.34 -7.94 -5.24
CA ARG A 130 2.68 -8.90 -6.15
C ARG A 130 1.17 -8.95 -5.92
N VAL A 131 0.73 -9.04 -4.67
CA VAL A 131 -0.71 -9.04 -4.34
C VAL A 131 -1.36 -7.75 -4.82
N ALA A 132 -0.77 -6.58 -4.55
CA ALA A 132 -1.29 -5.30 -5.01
C ALA A 132 -1.38 -5.22 -6.55
N SER A 133 -0.35 -5.70 -7.25
CA SER A 133 -0.32 -5.72 -8.72
C SER A 133 -1.39 -6.65 -9.30
N LEU A 134 -1.51 -7.88 -8.78
CA LEU A 134 -2.54 -8.84 -9.21
C LEU A 134 -3.95 -8.32 -8.91
N SER A 135 -4.18 -7.75 -7.73
CA SER A 135 -5.47 -7.14 -7.39
C SER A 135 -5.83 -6.01 -8.35
N LYS A 136 -4.87 -5.19 -8.77
CA LYS A 136 -5.11 -4.13 -9.75
C LYS A 136 -5.53 -4.70 -11.11
N TYR A 137 -4.84 -5.73 -11.60
CA TYR A 137 -5.20 -6.37 -12.87
C TYR A 137 -6.56 -7.05 -12.81
N PHE A 138 -6.85 -7.82 -11.74
CA PHE A 138 -8.15 -8.45 -11.56
C PHE A 138 -9.28 -7.43 -11.40
N ALA A 139 -9.06 -6.32 -10.70
CA ALA A 139 -10.02 -5.23 -10.60
C ALA A 139 -10.29 -4.62 -11.99
N GLY A 140 -9.26 -4.36 -12.78
CA GLY A 140 -9.41 -3.86 -14.15
C GLY A 140 -10.21 -4.80 -15.04
N LEU A 141 -9.90 -6.10 -15.01
CA LEU A 141 -10.65 -7.12 -15.76
C LEU A 141 -12.10 -7.23 -15.28
N ALA A 142 -12.33 -7.22 -13.96
CA ALA A 142 -13.67 -7.27 -13.39
C ALA A 142 -14.52 -6.07 -13.82
N ILE A 143 -13.94 -4.87 -13.86
CA ILE A 143 -14.60 -3.67 -14.37
C ILE A 143 -14.96 -3.83 -15.84
N LEU A 144 -14.04 -4.29 -16.68
CA LEU A 144 -14.30 -4.52 -18.11
C LEU A 144 -15.44 -5.53 -18.34
N ILE A 145 -15.38 -6.68 -17.66
CA ILE A 145 -16.42 -7.72 -17.76
C ILE A 145 -17.77 -7.18 -17.27
N SER A 146 -17.78 -6.42 -16.17
CA SER A 146 -18.99 -5.79 -15.65
C SER A 146 -19.57 -4.77 -16.63
N CYS A 147 -18.72 -3.99 -17.30
CA CYS A 147 -19.15 -3.05 -18.34
C CYS A 147 -19.75 -3.78 -19.55
N LEU A 148 -19.16 -4.89 -19.99
CA LEU A 148 -19.70 -5.73 -21.06
C LEU A 148 -21.05 -6.35 -20.68
N GLY A 149 -21.20 -6.82 -19.44
CA GLY A 149 -22.46 -7.35 -18.93
C GLY A 149 -23.55 -6.28 -18.85
N LEU A 150 -23.23 -5.10 -18.31
CA LEU A 150 -24.14 -3.95 -18.29
C LEU A 150 -24.50 -3.48 -19.69
N PHE A 151 -23.53 -3.45 -20.61
CA PHE A 151 -23.75 -3.14 -22.02
C PHE A 151 -24.74 -4.12 -22.66
N GLY A 152 -24.55 -5.43 -22.46
CA GLY A 152 -25.44 -6.46 -23.00
C GLY A 152 -26.86 -6.37 -22.44
N LEU A 153 -26.99 -6.17 -21.12
CA LEU A 153 -28.29 -5.97 -20.46
C LEU A 153 -28.99 -4.70 -20.91
N ALA A 154 -28.26 -3.59 -21.05
CA ALA A 154 -28.81 -2.32 -21.53
C ALA A 154 -29.32 -2.45 -22.97
N MET A 155 -28.53 -3.07 -23.86
CA MET A 155 -28.92 -3.33 -25.25
C MET A 155 -30.15 -4.22 -25.34
N TYR A 156 -30.17 -5.35 -24.63
CA TYR A 156 -31.32 -6.25 -24.61
C TYR A 156 -32.59 -5.57 -24.10
N THR A 157 -32.47 -4.75 -23.05
CA THR A 157 -33.62 -4.02 -22.47
C THR A 157 -34.13 -2.94 -23.42
N ALA A 158 -33.23 -2.22 -24.10
CA ALA A 158 -33.59 -1.22 -25.10
C ALA A 158 -34.34 -1.86 -26.28
N GLU A 159 -33.91 -3.05 -26.72
CA GLU A 159 -34.56 -3.81 -27.79
C GLU A 159 -35.95 -4.30 -27.37
N ARG A 160 -36.07 -4.89 -26.17
CA ARG A 160 -37.37 -5.32 -25.63
C ARG A 160 -38.37 -4.19 -25.44
N ARG A 161 -37.89 -2.99 -25.09
CA ARG A 161 -38.73 -1.79 -24.85
C ARG A 161 -38.80 -0.86 -26.06
N ARG A 162 -38.37 -1.31 -27.24
CA ARG A 162 -38.30 -0.48 -28.46
C ARG A 162 -39.64 0.14 -28.86
N LYS A 163 -40.75 -0.63 -28.82
CA LYS A 163 -42.11 -0.10 -29.08
C LYS A 163 -42.50 1.00 -28.08
N GLU A 164 -42.29 0.79 -26.78
CA GLU A 164 -42.60 1.77 -25.73
C GLU A 164 -41.78 3.07 -25.91
N ILE A 165 -40.48 2.94 -26.17
CA ILE A 165 -39.57 4.07 -26.40
C ILE A 165 -39.99 4.85 -27.65
N SER A 166 -40.38 4.16 -28.72
CA SER A 166 -40.79 4.78 -29.98
C SER A 166 -42.10 5.57 -29.83
N ILE A 167 -43.09 5.01 -29.14
CA ILE A 167 -44.35 5.70 -28.83
C ILE A 167 -44.10 6.96 -28.00
N ARG A 168 -43.30 6.84 -26.92
CA ARG A 168 -42.94 7.98 -26.06
C ARG A 168 -42.21 9.09 -26.80
N LYS A 169 -41.33 8.74 -27.75
CA LYS A 169 -40.59 9.70 -28.59
C LYS A 169 -41.52 10.43 -29.56
N VAL A 170 -42.50 9.74 -30.15
CA VAL A 170 -43.56 10.37 -30.99
C VAL A 170 -44.45 11.29 -30.16
N LEU A 171 -44.71 10.96 -28.89
CA LEU A 171 -45.41 11.81 -27.93
C LEU A 171 -44.58 13.00 -27.42
N GLY A 172 -43.39 13.24 -27.97
CA GLY A 172 -42.57 14.42 -27.69
C GLY A 172 -41.53 14.27 -26.58
N GLN A 173 -41.28 13.05 -26.06
CA GLN A 173 -40.18 12.86 -25.12
C GLN A 173 -38.82 13.08 -25.80
N SER A 174 -37.98 13.88 -25.15
CA SER A 174 -36.61 14.14 -25.59
C SER A 174 -35.71 12.91 -25.39
N VAL A 175 -34.63 12.83 -26.18
CA VAL A 175 -33.59 11.78 -26.08
C VAL A 175 -33.05 11.68 -24.65
N SER A 176 -32.82 12.82 -23.99
CA SER A 176 -32.30 12.89 -22.61
C SER A 176 -33.27 12.30 -21.58
N GLN A 177 -34.58 12.53 -21.72
CA GLN A 177 -35.58 11.96 -20.81
C GLN A 177 -35.63 10.43 -20.92
N VAL A 178 -35.52 9.90 -22.14
CA VAL A 178 -35.44 8.44 -22.37
C VAL A 178 -34.15 7.88 -21.79
N THR A 179 -33.02 8.57 -21.99
CA THR A 179 -31.72 8.19 -21.42
C THR A 179 -31.76 8.14 -19.89
N ILE A 180 -32.29 9.16 -19.21
CA ILE A 180 -32.38 9.21 -17.75
C ILE A 180 -33.26 8.08 -17.21
N MET A 181 -34.39 7.79 -17.87
CA MET A 181 -35.28 6.70 -17.47
C MET A 181 -34.56 5.35 -17.50
N LEU A 182 -33.88 5.03 -18.61
CA LEU A 182 -33.12 3.80 -18.77
C LEU A 182 -31.94 3.73 -17.79
N SER A 183 -31.12 4.78 -17.71
CA SER A 183 -29.98 4.83 -16.80
C SER A 183 -30.38 4.74 -15.32
N GLY A 184 -31.55 5.26 -14.94
CA GLY A 184 -32.03 5.23 -13.56
C GLY A 184 -32.36 3.82 -13.05
N GLU A 185 -32.90 2.94 -13.90
CA GLU A 185 -33.20 1.54 -13.54
C GLU A 185 -31.89 0.77 -13.23
N PHE A 186 -30.87 0.95 -14.07
CA PHE A 186 -29.57 0.33 -13.85
C PHE A 186 -28.79 0.96 -12.70
N ALA A 187 -28.86 2.30 -12.52
CA ALA A 187 -28.21 2.98 -11.42
C ALA A 187 -28.70 2.45 -10.05
N LYS A 188 -29.99 2.14 -9.93
CA LYS A 188 -30.54 1.49 -8.72
C LYS A 188 -29.90 0.13 -8.46
N LEU A 189 -29.75 -0.72 -9.48
CA LEU A 189 -29.10 -2.02 -9.35
C LEU A 189 -27.63 -1.88 -8.92
N VAL A 190 -26.91 -0.93 -9.51
CA VAL A 190 -25.51 -0.63 -9.15
C VAL A 190 -25.40 -0.12 -7.71
N LEU A 191 -26.31 0.75 -7.27
CA LEU A 191 -26.34 1.24 -5.89
C LEU A 191 -26.59 0.12 -4.87
N ILE A 192 -27.51 -0.81 -5.17
CA ILE A 192 -27.76 -1.99 -4.33
C ILE A 192 -26.50 -2.86 -4.26
N ALA A 193 -25.85 -3.11 -5.40
CA ALA A 193 -24.61 -3.87 -5.45
C ALA A 193 -23.49 -3.20 -4.63
N ILE A 194 -23.32 -1.87 -4.73
CA ILE A 194 -22.37 -1.10 -3.93
C ILE A 194 -22.68 -1.22 -2.43
N GLY A 195 -23.96 -1.11 -2.06
CA GLY A 195 -24.42 -1.24 -0.67
C GLY A 195 -24.08 -2.59 -0.03
N ILE A 196 -24.05 -3.67 -0.82
CA ILE A 196 -23.64 -5.01 -0.38
C ILE A 196 -22.11 -5.18 -0.43
N ALA A 197 -21.46 -4.65 -1.49
CA ALA A 197 -20.03 -4.80 -1.71
C ALA A 197 -19.19 -4.07 -0.67
N ILE A 198 -19.61 -2.86 -0.21
CA ILE A 198 -18.84 -2.07 0.75
C ILE A 198 -18.65 -2.79 2.10
N PRO A 199 -19.72 -3.31 2.77
CA PRO A 199 -19.56 -4.07 4.01
C PRO A 199 -18.66 -5.30 3.86
N ILE A 200 -18.83 -6.06 2.77
CA ILE A 200 -18.01 -7.25 2.50
C ILE A 200 -16.55 -6.85 2.31
N ALA A 201 -16.28 -5.83 1.50
CA ALA A 201 -14.94 -5.31 1.28
C ALA A 201 -14.30 -4.79 2.57
N TYR A 202 -15.07 -4.13 3.44
CA TYR A 202 -14.59 -3.64 4.74
C TYR A 202 -14.16 -4.79 5.66
N LEU A 203 -14.97 -5.86 5.75
CA LEU A 203 -14.65 -7.03 6.56
C LEU A 203 -13.41 -7.77 6.03
N LEU A 204 -13.33 -7.99 4.72
CA LEU A 204 -12.17 -8.65 4.09
C LEU A 204 -10.89 -7.83 4.26
N ALA A 205 -10.97 -6.52 4.02
CA ALA A 205 -9.84 -5.63 4.23
C ALA A 205 -9.44 -5.58 5.71
N GLY A 206 -10.39 -5.56 6.64
CA GLY A 206 -10.14 -5.58 8.08
C GLY A 206 -9.39 -6.83 8.54
N ASN A 207 -9.84 -8.00 8.08
CA ASN A 207 -9.21 -9.28 8.38
C ASN A 207 -7.81 -9.40 7.75
N TRP A 208 -7.63 -8.85 6.54
CA TRP A 208 -6.31 -8.81 5.92
C TRP A 208 -5.37 -7.85 6.68
N LEU A 209 -5.86 -6.67 7.07
CA LEU A 209 -5.10 -5.67 7.84
C LEU A 209 -4.77 -6.14 9.26
N SER A 210 -5.53 -7.06 9.87
CA SER A 210 -5.18 -7.60 11.19
C SER A 210 -3.90 -8.42 11.20
N GLY A 211 -3.43 -8.90 10.05
CA GLY A 211 -2.13 -9.56 9.92
C GLY A 211 -0.93 -8.60 9.98
N PHE A 212 -1.16 -7.29 10.10
CA PHE A 212 -0.12 -6.26 10.16
C PHE A 212 -0.12 -5.58 11.53
N ALA A 213 1.03 -5.63 12.22
CA ALA A 213 1.23 -4.92 13.49
C ALA A 213 1.06 -3.39 13.33
N TYR A 214 1.52 -2.86 12.19
CA TYR A 214 1.31 -1.47 11.80
C TYR A 214 0.38 -1.42 10.59
N ARG A 215 -0.83 -0.92 10.82
CA ARG A 215 -1.89 -0.84 9.81
C ARG A 215 -2.45 0.57 9.72
N ILE A 216 -2.79 0.98 8.50
CA ILE A 216 -3.55 2.22 8.29
C ILE A 216 -4.97 2.03 8.83
N PRO A 217 -5.60 3.05 9.43
CA PRO A 217 -7.01 2.98 9.77
C PRO A 217 -7.82 2.89 8.47
N LEU A 218 -8.74 1.92 8.38
CA LEU A 218 -9.67 1.81 7.26
C LEU A 218 -10.63 2.99 7.29
N LYS A 219 -10.33 4.03 6.50
CA LYS A 219 -11.20 5.19 6.34
C LYS A 219 -12.33 4.85 5.38
N ILE A 220 -13.56 5.20 5.76
CA ILE A 220 -14.75 4.95 4.95
C ILE A 220 -14.67 5.59 3.55
N TRP A 221 -13.90 6.68 3.43
CA TRP A 221 -13.71 7.41 2.18
C TRP A 221 -13.09 6.57 1.05
N TYR A 222 -12.25 5.58 1.35
CA TYR A 222 -11.69 4.68 0.32
C TYR A 222 -12.80 3.89 -0.39
N PHE A 223 -13.79 3.44 0.37
CA PHE A 223 -14.92 2.66 -0.13
C PHE A 223 -15.94 3.54 -0.85
N ILE A 224 -16.22 4.73 -0.30
CA ILE A 224 -17.09 5.71 -0.95
C ILE A 224 -16.48 6.15 -2.28
N GLY A 225 -15.19 6.47 -2.32
CA GLY A 225 -14.49 6.86 -3.54
C GLY A 225 -14.52 5.75 -4.60
N ALA A 226 -14.26 4.50 -4.22
CA ALA A 226 -14.36 3.36 -5.13
C ALA A 226 -15.80 3.15 -5.65
N GLY A 227 -16.81 3.28 -4.78
CA GLY A 227 -18.22 3.21 -5.16
C GLY A 227 -18.64 4.32 -6.12
N CYS A 228 -18.17 5.55 -5.90
CA CYS A 228 -18.39 6.68 -6.80
C CYS A 228 -17.78 6.44 -8.18
N ILE A 229 -16.54 5.92 -8.24
CA ILE A 229 -15.88 5.57 -9.51
C ILE A 229 -16.65 4.45 -10.22
N ALA A 230 -17.05 3.40 -9.50
CA ALA A 230 -17.83 2.30 -10.07
C ALA A 230 -19.18 2.77 -10.63
N LEU A 231 -19.88 3.63 -9.89
CA LEU A 231 -21.14 4.23 -10.34
C LEU A 231 -20.92 5.13 -11.57
N PHE A 232 -19.86 5.94 -11.57
CA PHE A 232 -19.53 6.81 -12.69
C PHE A 232 -19.24 6.01 -13.96
N VAL A 233 -18.42 4.96 -13.87
CA VAL A 233 -18.11 4.07 -15.00
C VAL A 233 -19.39 3.40 -15.51
N ALA A 234 -20.23 2.86 -14.62
CA ALA A 234 -21.49 2.24 -15.00
C ALA A 234 -22.41 3.23 -15.73
N LEU A 235 -22.58 4.44 -15.19
CA LEU A 235 -23.40 5.48 -15.80
C LEU A 235 -22.86 5.92 -17.17
N LEU A 236 -21.53 5.99 -17.35
CA LEU A 236 -20.94 6.26 -18.67
C LEU A 236 -21.24 5.14 -19.66
N THR A 237 -21.08 3.87 -19.25
CA THR A 237 -21.37 2.72 -20.11
C THR A 237 -22.85 2.70 -20.52
N ILE A 238 -23.77 2.82 -19.57
CA ILE A 238 -25.21 2.76 -19.82
C ILE A 238 -25.68 4.01 -20.58
N GLY A 239 -25.18 5.19 -20.21
CA GLY A 239 -25.52 6.45 -20.87
C GLY A 239 -25.15 6.44 -22.34
N SER A 240 -23.96 5.92 -22.69
CA SER A 240 -23.55 5.78 -24.09
C SER A 240 -24.54 4.91 -24.91
N GLN A 241 -25.03 3.82 -24.33
CA GLN A 241 -25.99 2.92 -24.99
C GLN A 241 -27.39 3.50 -25.06
N ALA A 242 -27.84 4.12 -23.98
CA ALA A 242 -29.16 4.72 -23.93
C ALA A 242 -29.29 5.90 -24.90
N ILE A 243 -28.21 6.68 -25.13
CA ILE A 243 -28.15 7.69 -26.20
C ILE A 243 -28.23 7.03 -27.58
N GLY A 244 -27.45 5.96 -27.82
CA GLY A 244 -27.49 5.22 -29.08
C GLY A 244 -28.87 4.65 -29.40
N ALA A 245 -29.54 4.05 -28.43
CA ALA A 245 -30.90 3.53 -28.56
C ALA A 245 -31.92 4.65 -28.79
N ALA A 246 -31.82 5.75 -28.04
CA ALA A 246 -32.74 6.88 -28.16
C ALA A 246 -32.55 7.69 -29.46
N ASN A 247 -31.39 7.61 -30.13
CA ASN A 247 -31.15 8.26 -31.43
C ASN A 247 -31.68 7.48 -32.63
N LYS A 248 -32.06 6.20 -32.49
CA LYS A 248 -32.67 5.43 -33.59
C LYS A 248 -33.98 6.07 -34.06
N ASN A 249 -34.26 5.97 -35.36
CA ASN A 249 -35.43 6.58 -35.99
C ASN A 249 -36.71 5.86 -35.49
N PRO A 250 -37.69 6.56 -34.90
CA PRO A 250 -38.92 5.95 -34.39
C PRO A 250 -39.74 5.22 -35.47
N VAL A 251 -39.60 5.61 -36.75
CA VAL A 251 -40.28 4.95 -37.87
C VAL A 251 -39.86 3.48 -38.00
N ASP A 252 -38.58 3.17 -37.73
CA ASP A 252 -38.06 1.80 -37.78
C ASP A 252 -38.55 0.94 -36.60
N GLY A 253 -38.98 1.55 -35.50
CA GLY A 253 -39.57 0.84 -34.35
C GLY A 253 -41.06 0.52 -34.51
N LEU A 254 -41.74 1.21 -35.42
CA LEU A 254 -43.16 1.04 -35.73
C LEU A 254 -43.40 0.20 -37.00
N LYS A 255 -42.41 0.11 -37.89
CA LYS A 255 -42.45 -0.67 -39.13
C LYS A 255 -42.05 -2.14 -39.00
N GLU A 256 -41.51 -2.57 -37.86
CA GLU A 256 -41.29 -4.00 -37.58
C GLU A 256 -42.63 -4.66 -37.20
N GLU A 257 -43.45 -4.85 -38.22
CA GLU A 257 -44.46 -5.90 -38.40
C GLU A 257 -44.39 -6.38 -39.86
#